data_AF-A0A2D9DBZ5-F1
#
_entry.id   AF-A0A2D9DBZ5-F1
#
_cell.length_a   1.000
_cell.length_b   1.000
_cell.length_c   1.000
_cell.angle_alpha   90.00
_cell.angle_beta   90.00
_cell.angle_gamma   90.00
#
_symmetry.space_group_name_H-M   'P 1'
#
loop_
_entity.id
_entity.type
_entity.pdbx_description
1 polymer ?
#
loop_
_entity_poly.entity_id
_entity_poly.type
_entity_poly.pdbx_seq_one_letter_code
_entity_poly.pdbx_strand_id
1 'polypeptide(L)'
;TAKYDNINFQGILSLAGAIVDKRYINKANVVPSIFFHGMADNVVPYATAPHHFCKKNEPGYLILDGSRSIADRLKELDTPYMIYSFTGARHEISSIPFPYLKEVFQYFDDVFLNKVHQQIEIVR
;
A
#
# COMPACT_ATOMS: atom_id res chain seq x y z
N THR A 1 1.53 1.02 -30.58
CA THR A 1 1.70 1.78 -29.34
C THR A 1 0.33 2.04 -28.76
N ALA A 2 0.08 1.66 -27.51
CA ALA A 2 -1.14 2.02 -26.83
C ALA A 2 -1.08 3.50 -26.41
N LYS A 3 -2.25 4.11 -26.22
CA LYS A 3 -2.41 5.54 -25.93
C LYS A 3 -1.64 6.04 -24.69
N TYR A 4 -1.17 5.14 -23.84
CA TYR A 4 -0.60 5.43 -22.52
C TYR A 4 0.80 4.86 -22.31
N ASP A 5 1.47 4.40 -23.37
CA ASP A 5 2.82 3.79 -23.29
C ASP A 5 3.89 4.74 -22.71
N ASN A 6 3.62 6.05 -22.70
CA ASN A 6 4.53 7.09 -22.21
C ASN A 6 4.16 7.67 -20.83
N ILE A 7 3.14 7.13 -20.16
CA ILE A 7 2.78 7.56 -18.80
C ILE A 7 3.62 6.79 -17.78
N ASN A 8 4.45 7.51 -17.04
CA ASN A 8 5.20 6.97 -15.92
C ASN A 8 4.52 7.39 -14.61
N PHE A 9 4.04 6.43 -13.83
CA PHE A 9 3.47 6.69 -12.52
C PHE A 9 4.58 7.04 -11.53
N GLN A 10 4.51 8.22 -10.93
CA GLN A 10 5.53 8.71 -9.98
C GLN A 10 5.36 8.14 -8.58
N GLY A 11 4.18 7.61 -8.26
CA GLY A 11 3.91 6.95 -6.99
C GLY A 11 2.46 6.48 -6.87
N ILE A 12 2.16 5.83 -5.75
CA ILE A 12 0.86 5.25 -5.43
C ILE A 12 0.37 5.80 -4.09
N LEU A 13 -0.93 6.08 -3.97
CA LEU A 13 -1.63 6.22 -2.70
C LEU A 13 -2.68 5.12 -2.61
N SER A 14 -2.54 4.24 -1.62
CA SER A 14 -3.42 3.08 -1.40
C SER A 14 -4.10 3.18 -0.04
N LEU A 15 -5.42 3.02 -0.03
CA LEU A 15 -6.28 3.11 1.16
C LEU A 15 -6.96 1.74 1.36
N ALA A 16 -6.52 0.99 2.38
CA ALA A 16 -6.95 -0.37 2.69
C ALA A 16 -6.92 -1.35 1.48
N GLY A 17 -5.89 -1.24 0.64
CA GLY A 17 -5.71 -2.06 -0.56
C GLY A 17 -4.81 -3.29 -0.36
N ALA A 18 -4.80 -4.15 -1.38
CA ALA A 18 -3.92 -5.31 -1.49
C ALA A 18 -3.63 -5.67 -2.96
N ILE A 19 -2.62 -6.51 -3.18
CA ILE A 19 -2.30 -7.12 -4.47
C ILE A 19 -2.30 -8.65 -4.35
N VAL A 20 -2.38 -9.36 -5.48
CA VAL A 20 -2.40 -10.83 -5.47
C VAL A 20 -1.05 -11.46 -5.11
N ASP A 21 0.05 -10.75 -5.38
CA ASP A 21 1.41 -11.25 -5.10
C ASP A 21 2.43 -10.11 -5.10
N LYS A 22 3.05 -9.84 -3.95
CA LYS A 22 4.10 -8.83 -3.79
C LYS A 22 5.37 -9.14 -4.58
N ARG A 23 5.59 -10.38 -5.00
CA ARG A 23 6.75 -10.75 -5.83
C ARG A 23 6.70 -10.14 -7.23
N TYR A 24 5.53 -9.67 -7.68
CA TYR A 24 5.42 -8.88 -8.90
C TYR A 24 6.08 -7.51 -8.80
N ILE A 25 6.30 -7.01 -7.58
CA ILE A 25 7.07 -5.80 -7.33
C ILE A 25 8.56 -6.15 -7.34
N ASN A 26 9.28 -5.56 -8.28
CA ASN A 26 10.70 -5.78 -8.51
C ASN A 26 11.40 -4.47 -8.90
N LYS A 27 12.75 -4.49 -8.96
CA LYS A 27 13.55 -3.29 -9.23
C LYS A 27 13.22 -2.57 -10.53
N ALA A 28 12.62 -3.25 -11.51
CA ALA A 28 12.28 -2.65 -12.81
C ALA A 28 10.92 -1.94 -12.81
N ASN A 29 10.03 -2.21 -11.86
CA ASN A 29 8.67 -1.65 -11.83
C ASN A 29 8.27 -1.02 -10.49
N VAL A 30 9.14 -1.09 -9.48
CA VAL A 30 8.85 -0.55 -8.15
C VAL A 30 8.69 0.97 -8.21
N VAL A 31 7.66 1.48 -7.53
CA VAL A 31 7.38 2.91 -7.41
C VAL A 31 7.15 3.30 -5.95
N PRO A 32 7.56 4.52 -5.54
CA PRO A 32 7.25 5.04 -4.22
C PRO A 32 5.77 4.98 -3.89
N SER A 33 5.42 4.65 -2.64
CA SER A 33 4.01 4.37 -2.29
C SER A 33 3.63 4.82 -0.88
N ILE A 34 2.39 5.32 -0.73
CA ILE A 34 1.76 5.65 0.54
C ILE A 34 0.64 4.65 0.82
N PHE A 35 0.55 4.17 2.07
CA PHE A 35 -0.46 3.23 2.53
C PHE A 35 -1.15 3.72 3.80
N PHE A 36 -2.47 3.61 3.83
CA PHE A 36 -3.30 3.71 5.04
C PHE A 36 -4.06 2.40 5.19
N HIS A 37 -3.97 1.73 6.35
CA HIS A 37 -4.64 0.44 6.52
C HIS A 37 -4.92 0.14 8.01
N GLY A 38 -6.13 -0.32 8.31
CA GLY A 38 -6.50 -0.84 9.62
C GLY A 38 -5.86 -2.20 9.90
N MET A 39 -5.22 -2.37 11.06
CA MET A 39 -4.55 -3.63 11.39
C MET A 39 -5.53 -4.78 11.67
N ALA A 40 -6.79 -4.45 11.97
CA ALA A 40 -7.87 -5.40 12.19
C ALA A 40 -8.87 -5.41 11.02
N ASP A 41 -8.46 -4.98 9.82
CA ASP A 41 -9.29 -5.03 8.61
C ASP A 41 -9.78 -6.46 8.37
N ASN A 42 -11.10 -6.59 8.26
CA ASN A 42 -11.82 -7.85 8.16
C ASN A 42 -12.34 -8.13 6.74
N VAL A 43 -12.01 -7.27 5.78
CA VAL A 43 -12.40 -7.37 4.37
C VAL A 43 -11.16 -7.59 3.51
N VAL A 44 -10.19 -6.67 3.60
CA VAL A 44 -8.91 -6.77 2.89
C VAL A 44 -7.82 -6.98 3.93
N PRO A 45 -6.91 -7.96 3.77
CA PRO A 45 -5.92 -8.21 4.81
C PRO A 45 -4.89 -7.08 4.89
N TYR A 46 -4.55 -6.67 6.12
CA TYR A 46 -3.47 -5.71 6.39
C TYR A 46 -2.10 -6.24 5.92
N ALA A 47 -1.84 -7.52 6.18
CA ALA A 47 -0.64 -8.25 5.79
C ALA A 47 -1.00 -9.33 4.75
N THR A 48 -0.30 -10.46 4.74
CA THR A 48 -0.60 -11.56 3.84
C THR A 48 -1.67 -12.47 4.43
N ALA A 49 -2.86 -12.52 3.81
CA ALA A 49 -3.91 -13.46 4.20
C ALA A 49 -4.87 -13.75 3.03
N PRO A 50 -5.79 -14.71 3.18
CA PRO A 50 -6.86 -14.90 2.22
C PRO A 50 -7.76 -13.65 2.13
N HIS A 51 -8.21 -13.32 0.92
CA HIS A 51 -9.27 -12.36 0.66
C HIS A 51 -10.50 -12.66 1.54
N HIS A 52 -11.02 -11.64 2.23
CA HIS A 52 -12.12 -11.76 3.20
C HIS A 52 -11.91 -12.81 4.30
N PHE A 53 -10.67 -13.26 4.51
CA PHE A 53 -10.33 -14.36 5.43
C PHE A 53 -11.10 -15.65 5.14
N CYS A 54 -11.47 -15.87 3.86
CA CYS A 54 -12.16 -17.06 3.40
C CYS A 54 -11.38 -18.33 3.75
N LYS A 55 -12.11 -19.42 3.98
CA LYS A 55 -11.53 -20.76 4.11
C LYS A 55 -11.09 -21.29 2.75
N LYS A 56 -10.13 -22.22 2.76
CA LYS A 56 -9.58 -22.85 1.54
C LYS A 56 -10.62 -23.44 0.58
N ASN A 57 -11.75 -23.88 1.11
CA ASN A 57 -12.84 -24.52 0.35
C ASN A 57 -13.99 -23.56 0.00
N GLU A 58 -13.88 -22.27 0.34
CA GLU A 58 -14.91 -21.27 0.04
C GLU A 58 -14.60 -20.56 -1.29
N PRO A 59 -15.62 -20.25 -2.11
CA PRO A 59 -15.45 -19.40 -3.29
C PRO A 59 -14.82 -18.05 -2.90
N GLY A 60 -13.83 -17.61 -3.66
CA GLY A 60 -13.09 -16.37 -3.35
C GLY A 60 -11.87 -16.58 -2.44
N TYR A 61 -11.50 -17.81 -2.10
CA TYR A 61 -10.21 -18.10 -1.49
C TYR A 61 -9.07 -17.73 -2.45
N LEU A 62 -8.43 -16.60 -2.17
CA LEU A 62 -7.29 -16.05 -2.89
C LEU A 62 -6.35 -15.41 -1.87
N ILE A 63 -5.07 -15.79 -1.84
CA ILE A 63 -4.10 -15.09 -1.00
C ILE A 63 -3.84 -13.70 -1.57
N LEU A 64 -3.89 -12.70 -0.71
CA LEU A 64 -3.57 -11.32 -1.02
C LEU A 64 -2.44 -10.84 -0.11
N ASP A 65 -1.60 -9.97 -0.66
CA ASP A 65 -0.60 -9.20 0.06
C ASP A 65 -1.12 -7.78 0.29
N GLY A 66 -1.48 -7.49 1.54
CA GLY A 66 -1.92 -6.17 1.98
C GLY A 66 -0.81 -5.13 2.09
N SER A 67 -1.21 -3.92 2.50
CA SER A 67 -0.32 -2.77 2.67
C SER A 67 0.96 -3.07 3.46
N ARG A 68 0.90 -3.84 4.54
CA ARG A 68 2.10 -4.21 5.32
C ARG A 68 3.08 -5.05 4.49
N SER A 69 2.56 -6.08 3.84
CA SER A 69 3.35 -6.99 3.01
C SER A 69 3.98 -6.26 1.82
N ILE A 70 3.26 -5.28 1.25
CA ILE A 70 3.78 -4.41 0.19
C ILE A 70 4.85 -3.45 0.73
N ALA A 71 4.63 -2.82 1.89
CA ALA A 71 5.60 -1.93 2.52
C ALA A 71 6.91 -2.67 2.87
N ASP A 72 6.82 -3.89 3.39
CA ASP A 72 8.00 -4.75 3.63
C ASP A 72 8.75 -5.02 2.33
N ARG A 73 8.03 -5.25 1.23
CA ARG A 73 8.65 -5.45 -0.09
C ARG A 73 9.34 -4.19 -0.62
N LEU A 74 8.75 -3.01 -0.42
CA LEU A 74 9.37 -1.72 -0.77
C LEU A 74 10.65 -1.47 0.04
N LYS A 75 10.62 -1.81 1.34
CA LYS A 75 11.78 -1.76 2.23
C LYS A 75 12.92 -2.66 1.75
N GLU A 76 12.62 -3.92 1.41
CA GLU A 76 13.59 -4.86 0.83
C GLU A 76 14.25 -4.35 -0.46
N LEU A 77 13.48 -3.60 -1.27
CA LEU A 77 13.93 -3.02 -2.53
C LEU A 77 14.59 -1.64 -2.37
N ASP A 78 14.78 -1.17 -1.14
CA ASP A 78 15.29 0.18 -0.83
C ASP A 78 14.52 1.27 -1.58
N THR A 79 13.19 1.18 -1.56
CA THR A 79 12.30 2.13 -2.23
C THR A 79 11.55 2.97 -1.20
N PRO A 80 11.38 4.29 -1.42
CA PRO A 80 10.60 5.13 -0.55
C PRO A 80 9.17 4.61 -0.34
N TYR A 81 8.71 4.62 0.91
CA TYR A 81 7.31 4.38 1.24
C TYR A 81 6.88 5.14 2.50
N MET A 82 5.57 5.30 2.67
CA MET A 82 4.97 5.73 3.93
C MET A 82 3.80 4.79 4.25
N ILE A 83 3.74 4.27 5.47
CA ILE A 83 2.62 3.45 5.94
C ILE A 83 2.08 3.93 7.27
N TYR A 84 0.78 4.19 7.31
CA TYR A 84 -0.01 4.38 8.52
C TYR A 84 -0.78 3.09 8.84
N SER A 85 -0.47 2.52 10.00
CA SER A 85 -1.07 1.30 10.52
C SER A 85 -1.93 1.65 11.73
N PHE A 86 -3.25 1.43 11.62
CA PHE A 86 -4.20 1.82 12.67
C PHE A 86 -4.56 0.61 13.52
N THR A 87 -4.17 0.64 14.79
CA THR A 87 -4.41 -0.43 15.76
C THR A 87 -5.90 -0.57 16.03
N GLY A 88 -6.43 -1.79 15.90
CA GLY A 88 -7.83 -2.10 16.18
C GLY A 88 -8.84 -1.58 15.14
N ALA A 89 -8.45 -0.64 14.27
CA ALA A 89 -9.26 -0.19 13.15
C ALA A 89 -9.40 -1.27 12.08
N ARG A 90 -10.53 -1.28 11.38
CA ARG A 90 -10.86 -2.24 10.33
C ARG A 90 -10.87 -1.55 8.95
N HIS A 91 -11.79 -1.96 8.07
CA HIS A 91 -11.87 -1.48 6.68
C HIS A 91 -12.35 -0.03 6.54
N GLU A 92 -12.72 0.65 7.62
CA GLU A 92 -13.06 2.08 7.62
C GLU A 92 -11.89 3.00 7.21
N ILE A 93 -10.66 2.50 7.27
CA ILE A 93 -9.45 3.20 6.82
C ILE A 93 -9.33 3.24 5.28
N SER A 94 -10.31 2.70 4.55
CA SER A 94 -10.39 2.76 3.08
C SER A 94 -10.82 4.14 2.52
N SER A 95 -11.28 5.05 3.37
CA SER A 95 -11.73 6.39 2.97
C SER A 95 -10.59 7.39 2.87
N ILE A 96 -10.80 8.51 2.16
CA ILE A 96 -9.83 9.61 2.07
C ILE A 96 -9.40 10.03 3.49
N PRO A 97 -8.09 10.01 3.79
CA PRO A 97 -7.59 10.29 5.13
C PRO A 97 -7.52 11.80 5.38
N PHE A 98 -8.67 12.49 5.43
CA PHE A 98 -8.74 13.95 5.60
C PHE A 98 -7.85 14.50 6.73
N PRO A 99 -7.78 13.87 7.93
CA PRO A 99 -6.91 14.35 9.00
C PRO A 99 -5.40 14.29 8.69
N TYR A 100 -5.00 13.50 7.69
CA TYR A 100 -3.60 13.23 7.33
C TYR A 100 -3.21 13.76 5.94
N LEU A 101 -4.07 14.59 5.32
CA LEU A 101 -3.79 15.13 3.98
C LEU A 101 -2.52 16.00 3.95
N LYS A 102 -2.21 16.67 5.07
CA LYS A 102 -0.98 17.45 5.16
C LYS A 102 0.25 16.56 4.97
N GLU A 103 0.29 15.42 5.65
CA GLU A 103 1.38 14.46 5.56
C GLU A 103 1.42 13.77 4.19
N VAL A 104 0.25 13.46 3.61
CA VAL A 104 0.16 12.93 2.24
C VAL A 104 0.75 13.91 1.23
N PHE A 105 0.37 15.19 1.29
CA PHE A 105 0.88 16.21 0.37
C PHE A 105 2.35 16.52 0.60
N GLN A 106 2.82 16.53 1.85
CA GLN A 106 4.25 16.64 2.12
C GLN A 106 5.03 15.47 1.50
N TYR A 107 4.50 14.25 1.58
CA TYR A 107 5.13 13.09 0.94
C TYR A 107 5.13 13.20 -0.59
N PHE A 108 4.07 13.75 -1.18
CA PHE A 108 4.04 14.03 -2.62
C PHE A 108 5.16 15.00 -3.00
N ASP A 109 5.30 16.10 -2.27
CA ASP A 109 6.31 17.11 -2.53
C ASP A 109 7.72 16.53 -2.36
N ASP A 110 8.00 15.90 -1.22
CA ASP A 110 9.33 15.40 -0.89
C ASP A 110 9.74 14.25 -1.82
N VAL A 111 8.89 13.22 -1.93
CA VAL A 111 9.27 11.94 -2.54
C VAL A 111 8.89 11.90 -4.01
N PHE A 112 7.66 12.26 -4.37
CA PHE A 112 7.20 12.12 -5.75
C PHE A 112 7.75 13.22 -6.66
N LEU A 113 7.83 14.46 -6.16
CA LEU A 113 8.33 15.60 -6.93
C LEU A 113 9.84 15.83 -6.74
N ASN A 114 10.30 15.92 -5.49
CA ASN A 114 11.69 16.28 -5.18
C ASN A 114 12.65 15.08 -5.02
N LYS A 115 12.14 13.85 -5.16
CA LYS A 115 12.92 12.60 -5.14
C LYS A 115 13.73 12.38 -3.86
N VAL A 116 13.27 12.93 -2.74
CA VAL A 116 13.84 12.66 -1.42
C VAL A 116 13.56 11.21 -1.05
N HIS A 117 14.57 10.49 -0.59
CA HIS A 117 14.40 9.11 -0.14
C HIS A 117 13.85 9.10 1.30
N GLN A 118 12.64 8.55 1.49
CA GLN A 118 12.01 8.44 2.81
C GLN A 118 11.29 7.09 2.97
N GLN A 119 11.55 6.40 4.07
CA GLN A 119 10.81 5.22 4.52
C GLN A 119 10.19 5.52 5.89
N ILE A 120 8.87 5.62 5.95
CA ILE A 120 8.12 6.09 7.12
C ILE A 120 7.14 5.01 7.58
N GLU A 121 7.26 4.56 8.83
CA GLU A 121 6.33 3.62 9.46
C GLU A 121 5.67 4.29 10.68
N ILE A 122 4.34 4.44 10.64
CA ILE A 122 3.55 5.08 11.71
C ILE A 122 2.51 4.09 12.21
N VAL A 123 2.45 3.93 13.53
CA VAL A 123 1.40 3.17 14.22
C VAL A 123 0.52 4.14 15.01
N ARG A 124 -0.79 4.00 14.86
CA ARG A 124 -1.82 4.78 15.56
C ARG A 124 -2.75 3.89 16.35
#